data_AF-A0A5E4P3X9-F1
#
_entry.id   AF-A0A5E4P3X9-F1
#
_cell.length_a   1.000
_cell.length_b   1.000
_cell.length_c   1.000
_cell.angle_alpha   90.00
_cell.angle_beta   90.00
_cell.angle_gamma   90.00
#
_symmetry.space_group_name_H-M   'P 1'
#
loop_
_entity.id
_entity.type
_entity.pdbx_description
1 polymer ?
#
loop_
_entity_poly.entity_id
_entity_poly.type
_entity_poly.pdbx_seq_one_letter_code
_entity_poly.pdbx_strand_id
1 'polypeptide(L)' 'MATIGTFTKSGDTFTGSVKTLNINAKTTIKAAEKTSDKAPDYRVFAGSVDYAE' A
#
# COMPACT_ATOMS: atom_id res chain seq x y z
N MET A 1 -17.59 12.88 -5.35
CA MET A 1 -16.24 12.27 -5.44
C MET A 1 -16.19 11.13 -4.44
N ALA A 2 -15.89 9.90 -4.86
CA ALA A 2 -15.89 8.74 -3.97
C ALA A 2 -14.49 8.52 -3.40
N THR A 3 -14.36 8.58 -2.07
CA THR A 3 -13.12 8.24 -1.38
C THR A 3 -12.99 6.71 -1.34
N ILE A 4 -12.09 6.18 -2.16
CA ILE A 4 -11.84 4.73 -2.26
C ILE A 4 -10.89 4.20 -1.19
N GLY A 5 -10.36 5.06 -0.32
CA GLY A 5 -9.51 4.65 0.77
C GLY A 5 -9.01 5.80 1.61
N THR A 6 -8.63 5.47 2.85
CA THR A 6 -8.03 6.40 3.81
C THR A 6 -6.74 5.80 4.33
N PHE A 7 -5.70 6.64 4.43
CA PHE A 7 -4.38 6.25 4.87
C PHE A 7 -3.89 7.20 5.95
N THR A 8 -3.32 6.64 7.01
CA THR A 8 -2.71 7.36 8.10
C THR A 8 -1.20 7.12 8.05
N LYS A 9 -0.42 8.20 8.08
CA LYS A 9 1.04 8.12 8.18
C LYS A 9 1.42 7.64 9.58
N SER A 10 2.24 6.59 9.64
CA SER A 10 2.82 6.01 10.85
C SER A 10 4.33 5.89 10.63
N GLY A 11 5.07 6.93 11.02
CA GLY A 11 6.51 7.04 10.72
C GLY A 11 6.78 7.05 9.21
N ASP A 12 7.59 6.10 8.76
CA ASP A 12 7.96 5.88 7.35
C ASP A 12 6.98 4.98 6.58
N THR A 13 5.86 4.61 7.21
CA THR A 13 4.86 3.69 6.66
C THR A 13 3.50 4.36 6.61
N PHE A 14 2.67 4.08 5.59
CA PHE A 14 1.28 4.52 5.54
C PHE A 14 0.36 3.31 5.70
N THR A 15 -0.52 3.35 6.68
CA THR A 15 -1.46 2.25 6.92
C THR A 15 -2.87 2.74 6.69
N GLY A 16 -3.65 1.97 5.95
CA GLY A 16 -4.96 2.39 5.51
C GLY A 16 -5.84 1.24 5.04
N SER A 17 -6.93 1.61 4.38
CA SER A 17 -7.79 0.64 3.72
C SER A 17 -8.25 1.18 2.38
N VAL A 18 -8.34 0.28 1.41
CA VAL A 18 -8.95 0.54 0.11
C VAL A 18 -10.30 -0.17 0.08
N LYS A 19 -11.37 0.60 -0.08
CA LYS A 19 -12.74 0.13 -0.28
C LYS A 19 -13.27 0.67 -1.61
N THR A 20 -13.35 -0.21 -2.59
CA THR A 20 -14.06 0.00 -3.85
C THR A 20 -15.31 -0.88 -3.89
N LEU A 21 -16.06 -0.86 -5.01
CA LEU A 21 -17.22 -1.72 -5.21
C LEU A 21 -16.88 -3.23 -5.14
N ASN A 22 -15.65 -3.60 -5.53
CA ASN A 22 -15.23 -5.00 -5.65
C ASN A 22 -14.08 -5.39 -4.72
N ILE A 23 -13.41 -4.42 -4.07
CA ILE A 23 -12.21 -4.65 -3.27
C ILE A 23 -12.39 -3.98 -1.92
N ASN A 24 -12.23 -4.74 -0.84
CA ASN A 24 -12.14 -4.22 0.52
C ASN A 24 -10.91 -4.82 1.19
N ALA A 25 -9.80 -4.09 1.17
CA ALA A 25 -8.50 -4.56 1.68
C ALA A 25 -7.90 -3.56 2.67
N LYS A 26 -7.30 -4.06 3.75
CA LYS A 26 -6.38 -3.28 4.58
C LYS A 26 -5.02 -3.28 3.92
N THR A 27 -4.45 -2.09 3.73
CA THR A 27 -3.24 -1.91 2.95
C THR A 27 -2.20 -1.11 3.71
N THR A 28 -0.95 -1.53 3.62
CA THR A 28 0.21 -0.87 4.23
C THR A 28 1.21 -0.52 3.14
N ILE A 29 1.60 0.74 3.05
CA ILE A 29 2.60 1.26 2.12
C ILE A 29 3.89 1.48 2.90
N LYS A 30 4.96 0.80 2.53
CA LYS A 30 6.29 0.95 3.15
C LYS A 30 7.32 1.31 2.10
N ALA A 31 8.35 2.06 2.50
CA ALA A 31 9.53 2.25 1.66
C ALA A 31 10.12 0.88 1.29
N ALA A 32 10.45 0.70 0.01
CA ALA A 32 11.10 -0.52 -0.42
C ALA A 32 12.60 -0.43 -0.17
N GLU A 33 13.22 -1.54 0.26
CA GLU A 33 14.68 -1.63 0.28
C GLU A 33 15.20 -1.57 -1.15
N LYS A 34 15.96 -0.52 -1.48
CA LYS A 34 16.55 -0.33 -2.80
C LYS A 34 17.70 -1.32 -2.99
N THR A 35 17.40 -2.46 -3.60
CA THR A 35 18.40 -3.46 -3.99
C THR A 35 19.00 -3.20 -5.37
N SER A 36 18.47 -2.23 -6.12
CA SER A 36 18.94 -1.83 -7.46
C SER A 36 18.42 -0.43 -7.82
N ASP A 37 19.10 0.28 -8.74
CA ASP A 37 18.64 1.57 -9.30
C ASP A 37 17.25 1.52 -9.96
N LYS A 38 16.81 0.32 -10.37
CA LYS A 38 15.45 0.10 -10.93
C LYS A 38 14.42 -0.33 -9.89
N ALA A 39 14.79 -0.43 -8.62
CA ALA A 39 13.87 -0.82 -7.57
C ALA A 39 12.84 0.29 -7.29
N PRO A 40 11.58 -0.05 -6.99
CA PRO A 40 10.55 0.92 -6.64
C PRO A 40 10.88 1.63 -5.32
N ASP A 41 10.44 2.87 -5.14
CA ASP A 41 10.64 3.61 -3.89
C ASP A 41 9.72 3.12 -2.75
N TYR A 42 8.50 2.70 -3.09
CA TYR A 42 7.49 2.24 -2.14
C TYR A 42 6.81 0.96 -2.62
N ARG A 43 6.44 0.09 -1.68
CA ARG A 43 5.66 -1.13 -1.92
C ARG A 43 4.38 -1.10 -1.09
N VAL A 44 3.28 -1.52 -1.70
CA VAL A 44 1.96 -1.61 -1.09
C VAL A 44 1.65 -3.07 -0.78
N PHE A 45 1.23 -3.35 0.45
CA PHE A 45 0.92 -4.68 0.95
C PHE A 45 -0.56 -4.71 1.31
N ALA A 46 -1.35 -5.58 0.68
CA ALA A 46 -2.80 -5.65 0.87
C ALA A 46 -3.16 -6.98 1.56
N GLY A 47 -3.46 -6.95 2.87
CA GLY A 47 -3.59 -8.18 3.67
C GLY A 47 -2.27 -8.95 3.76
N SER A 48 -2.33 -10.28 3.86
CA SER A 48 -1.15 -11.18 3.90
C SER A 48 -0.59 -11.51 2.51
N VAL A 49 -1.07 -10.85 1.45
CA VAL A 49 -0.69 -11.15 0.06
C VAL A 49 -0.09 -9.92 -0.60
N ASP A 50 1.17 -10.05 -1.00
CA ASP A 50 1.86 -9.13 -1.88
C ASP A 50 1.21 -9.19 -3.27
N TYR A 51 0.41 -8.18 -3.63
CA TYR A 51 -0.10 -8.05 -5.00
C TYR A 51 0.95 -7.33 -5.86
N ALA A 52 2.05 -8.03 -6.11
CA ALA A 52 3.05 -7.68 -7.11
C ALA A 52 3.05 -8.81 -8.14
N GLU A 53 2.07 -8.77 -9.04
CA GLU A 53 2.10 -9.51 -10.31
C GLU A 53 2.42 -8.52 -11.44
#